data_AF-A0A2V6JEP0-F1
#
_entry.id   AF-A0A2V6JEP0-F1
#
_cell.length_a   1.000
_cell.length_b   1.000
_cell.length_c   1.000
_cell.angle_alpha   90.00
_cell.angle_beta   90.00
_cell.angle_gamma   90.00
#
_symmetry.space_group_name_H-M   'P 1'
#
loop_
_entity.id
_entity.type
_entity.pdbx_description
1 polymer ?
#
loop_
_entity_poly.entity_id
_entity_poly.type
_entity_poly.pdbx_seq_one_letter_code
_entity_poly.pdbx_strand_id
1 'polypeptide(L)'
;GLKEFGDTSRKALIIGYSDSERRGQMIGTYYLVRDSIVSTGAIVGAYLWKLGPALNFLGAAALGAAGTIFYVKTISRNRQSALNDSKKQLEMRRTRWK
;
A
#
# COMPACT_ATOMS: atom_id res chain seq x y z
N GLY A 1 -10.74 3.10 22.48
CA GLY A 1 -10.40 1.67 22.45
C GLY A 1 -9.45 1.37 21.30
N LEU A 2 -9.98 1.18 20.08
CA LEU A 2 -9.21 0.71 18.91
C LEU A 2 -8.65 1.82 17.99
N LYS A 3 -9.01 3.09 18.22
CA LYS A 3 -8.56 4.21 17.37
C LYS A 3 -7.06 4.47 17.44
N GLU A 4 -6.43 4.11 18.57
CA GLU A 4 -4.99 4.22 18.80
C GLU A 4 -4.21 3.00 18.27
N PHE A 5 -4.91 1.90 17.93
CA PHE A 5 -4.24 0.71 17.40
C PHE A 5 -3.65 1.01 16.02
N GLY A 6 -2.34 0.85 15.92
CA GLY A 6 -1.59 1.10 14.70
C GLY A 6 -1.13 2.55 14.52
N ASP A 7 -1.50 3.50 15.39
CA ASP A 7 -0.97 4.87 15.30
C ASP A 7 0.55 4.88 15.54
N THR A 8 1.01 4.14 16.56
CA THR A 8 2.44 3.94 16.86
C THR A 8 3.16 3.25 15.71
N SER A 9 2.62 2.16 15.16
CA SER A 9 3.25 1.43 14.05
C SER A 9 3.36 2.29 12.78
N ARG A 10 2.32 3.08 12.47
CA ARG A 10 2.31 3.98 11.32
C ARG A 10 3.35 5.09 11.46
N LYS A 11 3.41 5.75 12.63
CA LYS A 11 4.42 6.78 12.90
C LYS A 11 5.84 6.20 12.89
N ALA A 12 6.03 5.01 13.47
CA ALA A 12 7.31 4.31 13.46
C ALA A 12 7.76 3.93 12.04
N LEU A 13 6.85 3.50 11.16
CA LEU A 13 7.16 3.22 9.75
C LEU A 13 7.60 4.48 9.00
N ILE A 14 6.87 5.60 9.16
CA ILE A 14 7.22 6.87 8.51
C ILE A 14 8.60 7.33 8.96
N ILE A 15 8.88 7.29 10.27
CA ILE A 15 10.17 7.70 10.83
C ILE A 15 11.29 6.72 10.45
N GLY A 16 11.02 5.42 10.47
CA GLY A 16 11.98 4.35 10.18
C GLY A 16 12.46 4.35 8.73
N TYR A 17 11.62 4.74 7.78
CA TYR A 17 12.00 4.90 6.37
C TYR A 17 12.53 6.30 6.02
N SER A 18 12.52 7.23 6.96
CA SER A 18 12.99 8.60 6.72
C SER A 18 14.43 8.81 7.17
N ASP A 19 15.24 9.42 6.29
CA ASP A 19 16.58 9.87 6.63
C ASP A 19 16.53 10.93 7.74
N SER A 20 17.46 10.84 8.69
CA SER A 20 17.56 11.67 9.88
C SER A 20 17.52 13.18 9.58
N GLU A 21 18.15 13.60 8.48
CA GLU A 21 18.23 15.00 8.06
C GLU A 21 16.94 15.51 7.38
N ARG A 22 16.11 14.61 6.83
CA ARG A 22 14.94 14.95 6.00
C ARG A 22 13.61 14.50 6.60
N ARG A 23 13.58 14.07 7.87
CA ARG A 23 12.38 13.55 8.54
C ARG A 23 11.18 14.48 8.48
N GLY A 24 11.39 15.79 8.67
CA GLY A 24 10.33 16.79 8.58
C GLY A 24 9.66 16.82 7.19
N GLN A 25 10.45 16.77 6.12
CA GLN A 25 9.94 16.74 4.73
C GLN A 25 9.19 15.43 4.44
N MET A 26 9.69 14.30 4.94
CA MET A 26 9.06 12.98 4.75
C MET A 26 7.71 12.89 5.45
N ILE A 27 7.62 13.37 6.69
CA ILE A 27 6.35 13.42 7.43
C ILE A 27 5.37 14.35 6.70
N GLY A 28 5.81 15.55 6.31
CA GLY A 28 4.98 16.51 5.58
C GLY A 28 4.45 15.94 4.26
N THR A 29 5.32 15.30 3.47
CA THR A 29 4.93 14.67 2.20
C THR A 29 3.92 13.55 2.40
N TYR A 30 4.14 12.70 3.41
CA TYR A 30 3.21 11.62 3.74
C TYR A 30 1.79 12.15 4.03
N TYR A 31 1.69 13.18 4.87
CA TYR A 31 0.39 13.77 5.22
C TYR A 31 -0.22 14.54 4.05
N LEU A 32 0.58 15.23 3.23
CA LEU A 32 0.11 15.92 2.04
C LEU A 32 -0.51 14.94 1.03
N VAL A 33 0.16 13.82 0.76
CA VAL A 33 -0.37 12.78 -0.14
C VAL A 33 -1.66 12.20 0.43
N ARG A 34 -1.68 11.89 1.73
CA ARG A 34 -2.87 11.38 2.42
C ARG A 34 -4.04 12.34 2.27
N ASP A 35 -3.87 13.61 2.61
CA ASP A 35 -4.94 14.60 2.63
C ASP A 35 -5.44 14.91 1.22
N SER A 36 -4.55 14.87 0.22
CA SER A 36 -4.93 15.00 -1.20
C SER A 36 -5.87 13.87 -1.64
N ILE A 37 -5.55 12.62 -1.26
CA ILE A 37 -6.39 11.45 -1.56
C ILE A 37 -7.72 11.54 -0.82
N VAL A 38 -7.70 11.86 0.49
CA VAL A 38 -8.90 11.96 1.33
C VAL A 38 -9.84 13.07 0.82
N SER A 39 -9.30 14.23 0.47
CA SER A 39 -10.09 15.36 -0.04
C SER A 39 -10.74 15.02 -1.38
N THR A 40 -10.00 14.39 -2.30
CA THR A 40 -10.57 13.92 -3.58
C THR A 40 -11.67 12.89 -3.36
N GLY A 41 -11.43 11.93 -2.44
CA GLY A 41 -12.43 10.93 -2.06
C GLY A 41 -13.70 11.54 -1.47
N ALA A 42 -13.58 12.59 -0.66
CA ALA A 42 -14.73 13.31 -0.10
C ALA A 42 -15.57 14.00 -1.19
N ILE A 43 -14.93 14.63 -2.19
CA ILE A 43 -15.63 15.25 -3.32
C ILE A 43 -16.37 14.20 -4.15
N VAL A 44 -15.69 13.10 -4.49
CA VAL A 44 -16.29 11.97 -5.22
C VAL A 44 -17.47 11.38 -4.43
N GLY A 45 -17.29 11.17 -3.12
CA GLY A 45 -18.35 10.65 -2.25
C GLY A 45 -19.56 11.58 -2.15
N ALA A 46 -19.35 12.88 -2.10
CA ALA A 46 -20.41 13.88 -2.13
C ALA A 46 -21.18 13.87 -3.47
N TYR A 47 -20.48 13.67 -4.60
CA TYR A 47 -21.11 13.51 -5.91
C TYR A 47 -21.94 12.21 -5.98
N LEU A 48 -21.37 11.08 -5.54
CA LEU A 48 -22.08 9.80 -5.49
C LEU A 48 -23.30 9.85 -4.55
N TRP A 49 -23.25 10.64 -3.49
CA TRP A 49 -24.38 10.82 -2.57
C TRP A 49 -25.64 11.36 -3.27
N LYS A 50 -25.49 12.18 -4.32
CA LYS A 50 -26.64 12.67 -5.10
C LYS A 50 -27.35 11.56 -5.89
N LEU A 51 -26.63 10.50 -6.27
CA LEU A 51 -27.18 9.36 -7.00
C LEU A 51 -27.79 8.31 -6.04
N GLY A 52 -27.36 8.31 -4.78
CA GLY A 52 -27.92 7.52 -3.70
C GLY A 52 -26.88 7.09 -2.66
N PRO A 53 -27.23 7.05 -1.37
CA PRO A 53 -26.28 6.74 -0.30
C PRO A 53 -25.67 5.33 -0.40
N ALA A 54 -26.39 4.37 -0.99
CA ALA A 54 -25.91 3.00 -1.18
C ALA A 54 -24.70 2.91 -2.15
N LEU A 55 -24.58 3.84 -3.11
CA LEU A 55 -23.48 3.85 -4.08
C LEU A 55 -22.13 4.14 -3.43
N ASN A 56 -22.08 4.93 -2.36
CA ASN A 56 -20.84 5.17 -1.62
C ASN A 56 -20.31 3.88 -0.98
N PHE A 57 -21.21 3.09 -0.39
CA PHE A 57 -20.84 1.82 0.22
C PHE A 57 -20.40 0.79 -0.82
N LEU A 58 -21.16 0.64 -1.91
CA LEU A 58 -20.82 -0.28 -3.00
C LEU A 58 -19.52 0.14 -3.71
N GLY A 59 -19.34 1.44 -3.95
CA GLY A 59 -18.11 1.99 -4.54
C GLY A 59 -16.89 1.73 -3.65
N ALA A 60 -17.01 1.99 -2.34
CA ALA A 60 -15.95 1.70 -1.39
C ALA A 60 -15.62 0.20 -1.33
N ALA A 61 -16.63 -0.68 -1.33
CA ALA A 61 -16.45 -2.13 -1.33
C ALA A 61 -15.76 -2.61 -2.62
N ALA A 62 -16.19 -2.12 -3.79
CA ALA A 62 -15.60 -2.48 -5.07
C ALA A 62 -14.14 -2.02 -5.18
N LEU A 63 -13.84 -0.79 -4.77
CA LEU A 63 -12.47 -0.26 -4.74
C LEU A 63 -11.59 -1.04 -3.76
N GLY A 64 -12.10 -1.40 -2.59
CA GLY A 64 -11.40 -2.23 -1.61
C GLY A 64 -11.09 -3.64 -2.14
N ALA A 65 -12.06 -4.28 -2.80
CA ALA A 65 -11.88 -5.58 -3.43
C ALA A 65 -10.84 -5.51 -4.57
N ALA A 66 -10.95 -4.52 -5.45
CA ALA A 66 -10.00 -4.30 -6.54
C ALA A 66 -8.57 -4.06 -6.02
N GLY A 67 -8.42 -3.20 -5.01
CA GLY A 67 -7.13 -2.94 -4.36
C GLY A 67 -6.53 -4.19 -3.71
N THR A 68 -7.36 -5.02 -3.07
CA THR A 68 -6.92 -6.29 -2.46
C THR A 68 -6.44 -7.28 -3.52
N ILE A 69 -7.20 -7.46 -4.61
CA ILE A 69 -6.81 -8.32 -5.73
C ILE A 69 -5.49 -7.84 -6.35
N PHE A 70 -5.36 -6.52 -6.56
CA PHE A 70 -4.14 -5.93 -7.09
C PHE A 70 -2.93 -6.16 -6.17
N TYR A 71 -3.09 -5.96 -4.87
CA TYR A 71 -2.05 -6.19 -3.87
C TYR A 71 -1.62 -7.67 -3.85
N VAL A 72 -2.58 -8.60 -3.80
CA VAL A 72 -2.31 -10.05 -3.80
C VAL A 72 -1.62 -10.47 -5.10
N LYS A 73 -2.02 -9.94 -6.24
CA LYS A 73 -1.38 -10.25 -7.53
C LYS A 73 0.06 -9.71 -7.58
N THR A 74 0.27 -8.47 -7.12
CA THR A 74 1.58 -7.81 -7.10
C THR A 74 2.55 -8.54 -6.17
N ILE A 75 2.12 -8.86 -4.95
CA ILE A 75 2.98 -9.57 -3.98
C ILE A 75 3.31 -10.98 -4.48
N SER A 76 2.34 -11.68 -5.08
CA SER A 76 2.55 -13.02 -5.63
C SER A 76 3.55 -13.00 -6.78
N ARG A 77 3.49 -11.98 -7.64
CA ARG A 77 4.45 -11.80 -8.73
C ARG A 77 5.87 -11.54 -8.21
N ASN A 78 6.03 -10.67 -7.22
CA ASN A 78 7.33 -10.43 -6.58
C ASN A 78 7.90 -11.70 -5.95
N ARG A 79 7.06 -12.48 -5.26
CA ARG A 79 7.48 -13.76 -4.65
C ARG A 79 7.92 -14.78 -5.69
N GLN A 80 7.19 -14.88 -6.80
CA GLN A 80 7.52 -15.82 -7.87
C GLN A 80 8.86 -15.48 -8.54
N SER A 81 9.14 -14.19 -8.77
CA SER A 81 10.43 -13.74 -9.28
C SER A 81 11.57 -14.11 -8.33
N ALA A 82 11.42 -13.87 -7.03
CA ALA A 82 12.44 -14.21 -6.03
C ALA A 82 12.72 -15.73 -5.94
N LEU A 83 11.67 -16.56 -6.08
CA LEU A 83 11.80 -18.01 -6.11
C LEU A 83 12.57 -18.49 -7.35
N ASN A 84 12.25 -17.93 -8.52
CA ASN A 84 12.92 -18.28 -9.77
C ASN A 84 14.40 -17.87 -9.76
N ASP A 85 14.73 -16.71 -9.21
CA ASP A 85 16.12 -16.27 -9.03
C ASP A 85 16.89 -17.21 -8.10
N SER A 86 16.28 -17.65 -7.01
CA SER A 86 16.87 -18.61 -6.08
C SER A 86 17.14 -19.97 -6.75
N LYS A 87 16.20 -20.47 -7.55
CA LYS A 87 16.39 -21.71 -8.33
C LYS A 87 17.54 -21.58 -9.34
N LYS A 88 17.61 -20.46 -10.06
CA LYS A 88 18.68 -20.19 -11.02
C LYS A 88 20.05 -20.14 -10.35
N GLN A 89 20.15 -19.53 -9.17
CA GLN A 89 21.39 -19.51 -8.37
C GLN A 89 21.81 -20.92 -7.93
N LEU A 90 20.86 -21.77 -7.53
CA LEU A 90 21.14 -23.16 -7.16
C LEU A 90 21.58 -24.00 -8.37
N GLU A 91 20.98 -23.82 -9.54
CA GLU A 91 21.41 -24.48 -10.78
C GLU A 91 22.82 -24.05 -11.19
N MET A 92 23.11 -22.73 -11.20
CA MET A 92 24.45 -22.21 -11.53
C MET A 92 25.53 -22.73 -10.57
N ARG A 93 25.20 -22.88 -9.28
CA ARG A 93 26.08 -23.55 -8.31
C ARG A 93 26.27 -25.01 -8.69
N ARG A 94 25.18 -25.77 -8.88
CA ARG A 94 25.25 -27.20 -9.23
C ARG A 94 26.08 -27.45 -10.49
N THR A 95 25.98 -26.62 -11.51
CA THR A 95 26.75 -26.75 -12.75
C THR A 95 28.22 -26.34 -12.61
N ARG A 96 28.58 -25.55 -11.59
CA ARG A 96 29.96 -25.16 -11.30
C ARG A 96 30.75 -26.26 -10.57
N TRP A 97 30.04 -27.13 -9.84
CA TRP A 97 30.62 -28.25 -9.09
C TRP A 97 30.56 -29.59 -9.84
N LYS A 98 30.05 -29.59 -11.08
CA LYS A 98 30.14 -30.69 -12.05
C LYS A 98 31.22 -30.38 -13.06
#